data_AF-A0AAV1QM41-F1
#
_entry.id   AF-A0AAV1QM41-F1
#
_cell.length_a   1.000
_cell.length_b   1.000
_cell.length_c   1.000
_cell.angle_alpha   90.00
_cell.angle_beta   90.00
_cell.angle_gamma   90.00
#
_symmetry.space_group_name_H-M   'P 1'
#
loop_
_entity.id
_entity.type
_entity.pdbx_description
1 polymer ?
#
loop_
_entity_poly.entity_id
_entity_poly.type
_entity_poly.pdbx_seq_one_letter_code
_entity_poly.pdbx_strand_id
1 'polypeptide(L)'
;MSIEALNSIKKASEMVQWVRPVGNSGPLLINRHSYTHILADSPQQKRNNHHPVLFLSLKNGGVHKVTQNKSHAFVIAENQPFNHSAHILSITLNHPSRKLYVSSARELVQLDVADCTHYGDTCQECILARDPYCGWNGVRCVLATQNTLQDVDNGSHAECPPPLKFQSFKGSGSSADSTMDRIKVPSKSKYFLQCPVTSHHAQYNWHHDNEKPVSCSVRDQQCLLLIDSMGPEQVGSYKCESEEMGYRKVLAQYRLEMGSGSGIRSSSPLVLVCLVVTLIKSVSCWS
;
A
#
# COMPACT_ATOMS: atom_id res chain seq x y z
N MET A 1 32.53 -46.24 8.35
CA MET A 1 31.40 -46.56 7.45
C MET A 1 31.79 -47.80 6.64
N SER A 2 30.97 -48.86 6.63
CA SER A 2 31.35 -50.09 5.92
C SER A 2 31.19 -49.94 4.41
N ILE A 3 31.91 -50.78 3.65
CA ILE A 3 31.77 -50.85 2.19
C ILE A 3 30.34 -51.27 1.81
N GLU A 4 29.66 -52.10 2.61
CA GLU A 4 28.24 -52.41 2.34
C GLU A 4 27.36 -51.19 2.52
N ALA A 5 27.57 -50.37 3.56
CA ALA A 5 26.78 -49.16 3.77
C ALA A 5 26.96 -48.16 2.62
N LEU A 6 28.20 -47.98 2.14
CA LEU A 6 28.49 -47.16 0.95
C LEU A 6 27.82 -47.71 -0.32
N ASN A 7 27.86 -49.03 -0.52
CA ASN A 7 27.20 -49.67 -1.67
C ASN A 7 25.68 -49.56 -1.60
N SER A 8 25.08 -49.58 -0.41
CA SER A 8 23.65 -49.37 -0.19
C SER A 8 23.24 -47.95 -0.52
N ILE A 9 23.97 -46.93 -0.03
CA ILE A 9 23.70 -45.51 -0.34
C ILE A 9 23.87 -45.24 -1.85
N LYS A 10 24.89 -45.86 -2.48
CA LYS A 10 25.10 -45.74 -3.93
C LYS A 10 23.95 -46.35 -4.75
N LYS A 11 23.34 -47.44 -4.27
CA LYS A 11 22.24 -48.11 -4.96
C LYS A 11 20.89 -47.44 -4.72
N ALA A 12 20.67 -46.90 -3.52
CA ALA A 12 19.42 -46.27 -3.14
C ALA A 12 19.69 -45.11 -2.16
N SER A 13 19.69 -43.89 -2.70
CA SER A 13 19.89 -42.66 -1.93
C SER A 13 18.59 -41.94 -1.56
N GLU A 14 17.48 -42.29 -2.21
CA GLU A 14 16.17 -41.69 -1.95
C GLU A 14 15.43 -42.44 -0.84
N MET A 15 14.85 -41.68 0.09
CA MET A 15 14.06 -42.23 1.19
C MET A 15 12.64 -42.53 0.72
N VAL A 16 12.09 -43.67 1.12
CA VAL A 16 10.71 -44.08 0.78
C VAL A 16 9.66 -43.17 1.44
N GLN A 17 9.96 -42.63 2.61
CA GLN A 17 9.01 -41.83 3.39
C GLN A 17 9.08 -40.35 2.99
N TRP A 18 7.93 -39.79 2.63
CA TRP A 18 7.77 -38.37 2.35
C TRP A 18 7.94 -37.51 3.61
N VAL A 19 8.69 -36.41 3.49
CA VAL A 19 8.69 -35.34 4.48
C VAL A 19 7.42 -34.52 4.31
N ARG A 20 6.60 -34.43 5.37
CA ARG A 20 5.33 -33.68 5.36
C ARG A 20 5.49 -32.34 6.09
N PRO A 21 4.68 -31.33 5.74
CA PRO A 21 4.57 -30.11 6.54
C PRO A 21 4.17 -30.42 7.98
N VAL A 22 4.55 -29.52 8.90
CA VAL A 22 4.20 -29.64 10.32
C VAL A 22 2.68 -29.83 10.48
N GLY A 23 2.29 -30.82 11.27
CA GLY A 23 0.88 -31.16 11.52
C GLY A 23 0.14 -31.75 10.31
N ASN A 24 0.84 -32.23 9.28
CA ASN A 24 0.25 -32.65 8.01
C ASN A 24 -0.63 -31.56 7.37
N SER A 25 -0.26 -30.30 7.59
CA SER A 25 -0.97 -29.14 7.04
C SER A 25 -0.73 -28.98 5.54
N GLY A 26 -1.61 -28.20 4.89
CA GLY A 26 -1.39 -27.71 3.53
C GLY A 26 -0.35 -26.59 3.48
N PRO A 27 -0.05 -26.04 2.28
CA PRO A 27 0.82 -24.88 2.15
C PRO A 27 0.32 -23.68 2.96
N LEU A 28 1.23 -22.97 3.61
CA LEU A 28 0.90 -21.80 4.43
C LEU A 28 0.24 -20.66 3.63
N LEU A 29 0.70 -20.46 2.39
CA LEU A 29 0.20 -19.41 1.51
C LEU A 29 0.07 -19.96 0.08
N ILE A 30 -1.12 -19.82 -0.49
CA ILE A 30 -1.38 -20.08 -1.92
C ILE A 30 -1.82 -18.76 -2.52
N ASN A 31 -1.04 -18.22 -3.44
CA ASN A 31 -1.30 -16.93 -4.09
C ASN A 31 -0.97 -17.03 -5.59
N ARG A 32 -1.52 -16.14 -6.41
CA ARG A 32 -1.27 -16.03 -7.86
C ARG A 32 0.11 -15.42 -8.18
N HIS A 33 0.82 -14.91 -7.18
CA HIS A 33 2.15 -14.34 -7.32
C HIS A 33 3.23 -15.42 -7.46
N SER A 34 4.28 -15.13 -8.22
CA SER A 34 5.47 -15.98 -8.32
C SER A 34 6.53 -15.51 -7.33
N TYR A 35 6.76 -16.31 -6.28
CA TYR A 35 7.79 -16.04 -5.28
C TYR A 35 9.14 -16.64 -5.68
N THR A 36 10.24 -15.98 -5.30
CA THR A 36 11.61 -16.42 -5.65
C THR A 36 12.47 -16.74 -4.43
N HIS A 37 12.36 -15.97 -3.35
CA HIS A 37 13.08 -16.20 -2.10
C HIS A 37 12.14 -16.03 -0.90
N ILE A 38 12.47 -16.71 0.19
CA ILE A 38 11.77 -16.63 1.48
C ILE A 38 12.80 -16.34 2.58
N LEU A 39 12.45 -15.44 3.47
CA LEU A 39 13.16 -15.17 4.72
C LEU A 39 12.14 -15.11 5.85
N ALA A 40 12.42 -15.78 6.97
CA ALA A 40 11.56 -15.77 8.14
C ALA A 40 12.22 -14.98 9.28
N ASP A 41 11.41 -14.18 9.97
CA ASP A 41 11.75 -13.56 11.25
C ASP A 41 10.71 -13.95 12.31
N SER A 42 11.11 -13.89 13.57
CA SER A 42 10.24 -14.05 14.72
C SER A 42 10.43 -12.84 15.64
N PRO A 43 9.60 -11.80 15.49
CA PRO A 43 9.69 -10.59 16.29
C PRO A 43 9.55 -10.88 17.79
N GLN A 44 10.13 -10.00 18.61
CA GLN A 44 10.12 -10.17 20.06
C GLN A 44 8.68 -10.22 20.60
N GLN A 45 8.40 -11.23 21.41
CA GLN A 45 7.05 -11.69 21.72
C GLN A 45 6.28 -10.77 22.67
N LYS A 46 4.98 -10.66 22.42
CA LYS A 46 4.00 -10.22 23.41
C LYS A 46 3.23 -11.46 23.89
N ARG A 47 3.19 -11.71 25.21
CA ARG A 47 2.32 -12.70 25.88
C ARG A 47 2.28 -14.11 25.21
N ASN A 48 3.44 -14.75 25.01
CA ASN A 48 3.56 -16.13 24.49
C ASN A 48 2.98 -16.42 23.09
N ASN A 49 2.41 -15.43 22.39
CA ASN A 49 1.93 -15.62 21.02
C ASN A 49 3.07 -15.34 20.03
N HIS A 50 3.34 -16.33 19.18
CA HIS A 50 4.38 -16.25 18.16
C HIS A 50 3.73 -15.96 16.81
N HIS A 51 4.01 -14.78 16.26
CA HIS A 51 3.60 -14.40 14.91
C HIS A 51 4.85 -14.31 14.04
N PRO A 52 5.26 -15.41 13.39
CA PRO A 52 6.39 -15.36 12.48
C PRO A 52 6.04 -14.45 11.31
N VAL A 53 7.02 -13.65 10.89
CA VAL A 53 6.93 -12.77 9.72
C VAL A 53 7.78 -13.37 8.62
N LEU A 54 7.17 -13.57 7.45
CA LEU A 54 7.84 -14.01 6.24
C LEU A 54 8.01 -12.82 5.29
N PHE A 55 9.21 -12.67 4.77
CA PHE A 55 9.52 -11.80 3.65
C PHE A 55 9.67 -12.65 2.39
N LEU A 56 8.75 -12.48 1.45
CA LEU A 56 8.69 -13.24 0.21
C LEU A 56 9.00 -12.31 -0.95
N SER A 57 10.09 -12.55 -1.67
CA SER A 57 10.41 -11.76 -2.86
C SER A 57 9.60 -12.24 -4.06
N LEU A 58 9.16 -11.31 -4.89
CA LEU A 58 8.34 -11.55 -6.07
C LEU A 58 9.20 -11.46 -7.33
N LYS A 59 8.79 -12.22 -8.37
CA LYS A 59 9.45 -12.20 -9.68
C LYS A 59 9.49 -10.81 -10.33
N ASN A 60 8.55 -9.93 -10.00
CA ASN A 60 8.49 -8.56 -10.52
C ASN A 60 9.42 -7.57 -9.78
N GLY A 61 10.07 -7.98 -8.70
CA GLY A 61 10.94 -7.12 -7.89
C GLY A 61 10.32 -6.62 -6.59
N GLY A 62 9.04 -6.93 -6.33
CA GLY A 62 8.39 -6.62 -5.07
C GLY A 62 8.81 -7.55 -3.92
N VAL A 63 8.45 -7.17 -2.70
CA VAL A 63 8.59 -7.98 -1.48
C VAL A 63 7.29 -7.97 -0.68
N HIS A 64 6.67 -9.13 -0.53
CA HIS A 64 5.57 -9.32 0.41
C HIS A 64 6.11 -9.50 1.82
N LYS A 65 5.52 -8.76 2.76
CA LYS A 65 5.62 -9.00 4.19
C LYS A 65 4.35 -9.72 4.62
N VAL A 66 4.51 -10.92 5.18
CA VAL A 66 3.41 -11.84 5.48
C VAL A 66 3.51 -12.27 6.93
N THR A 67 2.41 -12.24 7.68
CA THR A 67 2.35 -12.86 9.00
C THR A 67 1.53 -14.14 8.94
N GLN A 68 1.83 -15.08 9.83
CA GLN A 68 0.99 -16.24 10.10
C GLN A 68 0.13 -15.98 11.34
N ASN A 69 -1.19 -16.02 11.18
CA ASN A 69 -2.14 -16.15 12.27
C ASN A 69 -2.71 -17.57 12.27
N LYS A 70 -2.46 -18.33 13.33
CA LYS A 70 -2.94 -19.72 13.50
C LYS A 70 -2.61 -20.57 12.26
N SER A 71 -3.58 -20.77 11.37
CA SER A 71 -3.49 -21.57 10.15
C SER A 71 -3.58 -20.76 8.84
N HIS A 72 -3.64 -19.43 8.91
CA HIS A 72 -3.81 -18.56 7.74
C HIS A 72 -2.67 -17.55 7.63
N ALA A 73 -2.16 -17.40 6.41
CA ALA A 73 -1.24 -16.33 6.07
C ALA A 73 -2.02 -15.04 5.77
N PHE A 74 -1.51 -13.91 6.27
CA PHE A 74 -2.02 -12.58 5.98
C PHE A 74 -0.91 -11.73 5.37
N VAL A 75 -1.14 -11.20 4.17
CA VAL A 75 -0.20 -10.28 3.50
C VAL A 75 -0.38 -8.90 4.12
N ILE A 76 0.59 -8.47 4.92
CA ILE A 76 0.59 -7.18 5.62
C ILE A 76 0.83 -6.05 4.62
N ALA A 77 1.85 -6.20 3.77
CA ALA A 77 2.26 -5.17 2.84
C ALA A 77 3.01 -5.77 1.64
N GLU A 78 2.93 -5.07 0.52
CA GLU A 78 3.82 -5.26 -0.63
C GLU A 78 4.73 -4.04 -0.73
N ASN A 79 6.04 -4.25 -0.61
CA ASN A 79 7.05 -3.22 -0.79
C ASN A 79 7.60 -3.31 -2.20
N GLN A 80 7.75 -2.17 -2.87
CA GLN A 80 8.42 -2.06 -4.15
C GLN A 80 9.79 -1.39 -3.92
N PRO A 81 10.84 -2.16 -3.57
CA PRO A 81 12.15 -1.59 -3.26
C PRO A 81 12.78 -0.85 -4.44
N PHE A 82 12.41 -1.22 -5.66
CA PHE A 82 12.97 -0.67 -6.89
C PHE A 82 11.90 0.10 -7.67
N ASN A 83 12.29 1.19 -8.33
CA ASN A 83 11.38 1.99 -9.18
C ASN A 83 11.11 1.35 -10.56
N HIS A 84 11.62 0.15 -10.79
CA HIS A 84 11.48 -0.62 -12.02
C HIS A 84 11.39 -2.10 -11.68
N SER A 85 10.92 -2.91 -12.63
CA SER A 85 10.90 -4.36 -12.42
C SER A 85 12.33 -4.91 -12.40
N ALA A 86 12.69 -5.56 -11.30
CA ALA A 86 14.03 -6.09 -11.08
C ALA A 86 13.97 -7.53 -10.57
N HIS A 87 14.94 -8.36 -11.00
CA HIS A 87 15.12 -9.69 -10.43
C HIS A 87 15.86 -9.58 -9.10
N ILE A 88 15.21 -9.99 -8.01
CA ILE A 88 15.83 -10.03 -6.68
C ILE A 88 16.84 -11.17 -6.64
N LEU A 89 18.09 -10.84 -6.30
CA LEU A 89 19.21 -11.79 -6.17
C LEU A 89 19.40 -12.30 -4.74
N SER A 90 19.13 -11.44 -3.76
CA SER A 90 19.23 -11.80 -2.34
C SER A 90 18.34 -10.91 -1.49
N ILE A 91 17.84 -11.50 -0.41
CA ILE A 91 17.09 -10.87 0.67
C ILE A 91 17.73 -11.27 2.00
N THR A 92 18.09 -10.30 2.84
CA THR A 92 18.75 -10.54 4.13
C THR A 92 18.26 -9.57 5.19
N LEU A 93 18.02 -10.05 6.41
CA LEU A 93 17.53 -9.23 7.52
C LEU A 93 18.64 -9.07 8.56
N ASN A 94 18.90 -7.82 8.94
CA ASN A 94 19.65 -7.53 10.15
C ASN A 94 18.67 -7.43 11.32
N HIS A 95 18.48 -8.54 12.04
CA HIS A 95 17.48 -8.68 13.12
C HIS A 95 17.56 -7.56 14.19
N PRO A 96 18.74 -7.23 14.79
CA PRO A 96 18.82 -6.14 15.76
C PRO A 96 18.30 -4.79 15.26
N SER A 97 18.64 -4.44 14.00
CA SER A 97 18.27 -3.15 13.41
C SER A 97 16.91 -3.15 12.69
N ARG A 98 16.32 -4.35 12.49
CA ARG A 98 15.09 -4.57 11.71
C ARG A 98 15.16 -3.95 10.30
N LYS A 99 16.34 -4.04 9.69
CA LYS A 99 16.58 -3.57 8.32
C LYS A 99 16.71 -4.76 7.38
N LEU A 100 15.85 -4.77 6.36
CA LEU A 100 15.84 -5.76 5.30
C LEU A 100 16.60 -5.22 4.10
N TYR A 101 17.63 -5.94 3.69
CA TYR A 101 18.46 -5.62 2.55
C TYR A 101 18.01 -6.46 1.36
N VAL A 102 17.66 -5.80 0.27
CA VAL A 102 17.19 -6.43 -0.97
C VAL A 102 18.10 -5.99 -2.10
N SER A 103 18.70 -6.97 -2.78
CA SER A 103 19.66 -6.71 -3.85
C SER A 103 19.15 -7.16 -5.21
N SER A 104 19.47 -6.37 -6.22
CA SER A 104 19.35 -6.73 -7.64
C SER A 104 20.75 -6.72 -8.27
N ALA A 105 20.84 -6.96 -9.58
CA ALA A 105 22.11 -6.86 -10.30
C ALA A 105 22.69 -5.43 -10.33
N ARG A 106 21.90 -4.40 -10.04
CA ARG A 106 22.29 -2.99 -10.19
C ARG A 106 22.32 -2.20 -8.89
N GLU A 107 21.59 -2.65 -7.87
CA GLU A 107 21.32 -1.83 -6.69
C GLU A 107 21.04 -2.68 -5.45
N LEU A 108 21.25 -2.07 -4.30
CA LEU A 108 20.95 -2.58 -2.97
C LEU A 108 20.03 -1.58 -2.27
N VAL A 109 18.87 -2.04 -1.82
CA VAL A 109 17.88 -1.22 -1.13
C VAL A 109 17.71 -1.73 0.29
N GLN A 110 17.65 -0.79 1.22
CA GLN A 110 17.37 -1.06 2.63
C GLN A 110 15.93 -0.66 2.95
N LEU A 111 15.14 -1.60 3.45
CA LEU A 111 13.78 -1.39 3.93
C LEU A 111 13.75 -1.46 5.45
N ASP A 112 13.01 -0.55 6.09
CA ASP A 112 12.67 -0.67 7.50
C ASP A 112 11.44 -1.56 7.64
N VAL A 113 11.63 -2.79 8.14
CA VAL A 113 10.51 -3.73 8.27
C VAL A 113 9.64 -3.44 9.48
N ALA A 114 9.98 -2.45 10.30
CA ALA A 114 9.24 -2.07 11.49
C ALA A 114 8.84 -0.58 11.48
N ASP A 115 8.77 0.03 10.29
CA ASP A 115 8.24 1.39 10.14
C ASP A 115 6.70 1.39 10.21
N CYS A 116 6.20 1.59 11.43
CA CYS A 116 4.77 1.61 11.72
C CYS A 116 4.06 2.88 11.27
N THR A 117 4.79 3.91 10.82
CA THR A 117 4.18 5.20 10.44
C THR A 117 3.34 5.10 9.17
N HIS A 118 3.54 4.04 8.38
CA HIS A 118 2.76 3.75 7.18
C HIS A 118 1.32 3.26 7.47
N TYR A 119 1.02 2.84 8.70
CA TYR A 119 -0.29 2.29 9.07
C TYR A 119 -1.29 3.33 9.57
N GLY A 120 -1.10 4.60 9.17
CA GLY A 120 -2.02 5.69 9.47
C GLY A 120 -1.95 6.21 10.91
N ASP A 121 -2.80 7.19 11.18
CA ASP A 121 -2.77 7.99 12.42
C ASP A 121 -3.89 7.61 13.40
N THR A 122 -4.61 6.52 13.14
CA THR A 122 -5.71 6.07 14.01
C THR A 122 -5.42 4.70 14.59
N CYS A 123 -6.04 4.43 15.74
CA CYS A 123 -5.94 3.12 16.38
C CYS A 123 -6.43 2.02 15.45
N GLN A 124 -7.57 2.23 14.79
CA GLN A 124 -8.19 1.27 13.89
C GLN A 124 -7.24 0.89 12.75
N GLU A 125 -6.62 1.87 12.08
CA GLU A 125 -5.68 1.60 10.98
C GLU A 125 -4.44 0.81 11.47
N CYS A 126 -3.88 1.18 12.63
CA CYS A 126 -2.73 0.48 13.22
C CYS A 126 -3.04 -0.99 13.55
N ILE A 127 -4.24 -1.28 14.06
CA ILE A 127 -4.65 -2.65 14.41
C ILE A 127 -5.02 -3.47 13.17
N LEU A 128 -5.67 -2.85 12.17
CA LEU A 128 -6.03 -3.51 10.90
C LEU A 128 -4.80 -3.93 10.09
N ALA A 129 -3.67 -3.25 10.25
CA ALA A 129 -2.41 -3.64 9.62
C ALA A 129 -1.91 -5.04 10.05
N ARG A 130 -2.30 -5.51 11.24
CA ARG A 130 -1.92 -6.82 11.81
C ARG A 130 -0.42 -7.11 11.76
N ASP A 131 0.40 -6.05 11.85
CA ASP A 131 1.84 -6.18 11.79
C ASP A 131 2.42 -6.52 13.18
N PRO A 132 3.08 -7.69 13.36
CA PRO A 132 3.68 -8.05 14.65
C PRO A 132 4.70 -7.04 15.18
N TYR A 133 5.34 -6.24 14.33
CA TYR A 133 6.28 -5.21 14.78
C TYR A 133 5.60 -3.96 15.31
N CYS A 134 4.30 -3.77 15.09
CA CYS A 134 3.61 -2.50 15.31
C CYS A 134 2.41 -2.61 16.25
N GLY A 135 2.16 -1.55 17.01
CA GLY A 135 1.01 -1.44 17.90
C GLY A 135 0.68 0.00 18.25
N TRP A 136 -0.53 0.21 18.74
CA TRP A 136 -1.04 1.53 19.09
C TRP A 136 -0.66 1.90 20.53
N ASN A 137 0.01 3.03 20.74
CA ASN A 137 0.42 3.47 22.09
C ASN A 137 -0.58 4.42 22.78
N GLY A 138 -1.77 4.61 22.22
CA GLY A 138 -2.75 5.60 22.66
C GLY A 138 -2.73 6.90 21.86
N VAL A 139 -1.63 7.18 21.13
CA VAL A 139 -1.44 8.43 20.38
C VAL A 139 -1.18 8.18 18.89
N ARG A 140 -0.33 7.21 18.56
CA ARG A 140 0.06 6.88 17.18
C ARG A 140 0.46 5.41 17.05
N CYS A 141 0.56 4.92 15.83
CA CYS A 141 1.12 3.59 15.56
C CYS A 141 2.64 3.64 15.74
N VAL A 142 3.17 2.78 16.61
CA VAL A 142 4.60 2.72 16.95
C VAL A 142 5.08 1.28 17.01
N LEU A 143 6.38 1.09 17.20
CA LEU A 143 6.95 -0.22 17.52
C LEU A 143 6.20 -0.87 18.69
N ALA A 144 5.78 -2.11 18.48
CA ALA A 144 5.06 -2.90 19.46
C ALA A 144 5.91 -3.08 20.73
N THR A 145 5.30 -2.79 21.88
CA THR A 145 5.84 -3.05 23.21
C THR A 145 4.79 -3.79 24.04
N GLN A 146 5.11 -4.12 25.30
CA GLN A 146 4.12 -4.72 26.20
C GLN A 146 2.88 -3.82 26.43
N ASN A 147 3.04 -2.50 26.28
CA ASN A 147 2.00 -1.51 26.59
C ASN A 147 1.21 -1.05 25.37
N THR A 148 1.60 -1.41 24.14
CA THR A 148 0.86 -1.01 22.93
C THR A 148 -0.33 -1.93 22.70
N LEU A 149 -1.50 -1.41 22.33
CA LEU A 149 -2.62 -2.21 21.85
C LEU A 149 -2.26 -2.85 20.50
N GLN A 150 -2.57 -4.14 20.34
CA GLN A 150 -2.25 -4.92 19.14
C GLN A 150 -3.15 -6.16 19.09
N ASP A 151 -3.68 -6.48 17.90
CA ASP A 151 -4.35 -7.76 17.62
C ASP A 151 -3.92 -8.28 16.24
N VAL A 152 -2.78 -8.97 16.19
CA VAL A 152 -2.23 -9.56 14.96
C VAL A 152 -3.15 -10.65 14.40
N ASP A 153 -3.83 -11.39 15.28
CA ASP A 153 -4.65 -12.50 14.85
C ASP A 153 -5.85 -11.97 14.06
N ASN A 154 -6.74 -11.22 14.71
CA ASN A 154 -8.04 -10.93 14.11
C ASN A 154 -8.12 -9.52 13.53
N GLY A 155 -7.18 -8.64 13.85
CA GLY A 155 -7.28 -7.21 13.52
C GLY A 155 -8.48 -6.54 14.19
N SER A 156 -8.89 -7.03 15.36
CA SER A 156 -10.04 -6.50 16.10
C SER A 156 -9.71 -5.16 16.73
N HIS A 157 -10.37 -4.11 16.25
CA HIS A 157 -10.23 -2.75 16.76
C HIS A 157 -11.26 -2.41 17.85
N ALA A 158 -11.89 -3.40 18.48
CA ALA A 158 -12.91 -3.17 19.51
C ALA A 158 -12.39 -2.43 20.77
N GLU A 159 -11.11 -2.58 21.08
CA GLU A 159 -10.44 -1.88 22.18
C GLU A 159 -9.95 -0.47 21.78
N CYS A 160 -10.08 -0.10 20.50
CA CYS A 160 -9.76 1.25 20.07
C CYS A 160 -10.79 2.24 20.62
N PRO A 161 -10.35 3.42 21.06
CA PRO A 161 -11.29 4.48 21.38
C PRO A 161 -12.13 4.81 20.13
N PRO A 162 -13.41 5.16 20.31
CA PRO A 162 -14.20 5.68 19.20
C PRO A 162 -13.46 6.87 18.60
N PRO A 163 -13.48 7.04 17.27
CA PRO A 163 -12.78 8.14 16.62
C PRO A 163 -13.24 9.44 17.26
N LEU A 164 -12.32 10.07 18.00
CA LEU A 164 -12.55 11.38 18.58
C LEU A 164 -12.82 12.32 17.40
N LYS A 165 -13.92 13.08 17.46
CA LYS A 165 -14.15 14.22 16.57
C LYS A 165 -13.08 15.27 16.90
N PHE A 166 -11.84 15.06 16.47
CA PHE A 166 -10.74 15.95 16.80
C PHE A 166 -10.99 17.30 16.12
N GLN A 167 -11.31 18.30 16.94
CA GLN A 167 -11.14 19.69 16.60
C GLN A 167 -9.66 19.92 16.30
N SER A 168 -9.41 20.60 15.19
CA SER A 168 -8.11 20.84 14.57
C SER A 168 -7.09 21.44 15.55
N PHE A 169 -6.26 20.61 16.18
CA PHE A 169 -5.02 21.09 16.78
C PHE A 169 -3.97 21.15 15.67
N LYS A 170 -3.60 22.37 15.28
CA LYS A 170 -2.51 22.66 14.34
C LYS A 170 -1.19 22.10 14.87
N GLY A 171 -0.88 20.87 14.50
CA GLY A 171 0.42 20.24 14.64
C GLY A 171 0.94 19.91 13.26
N SER A 172 2.08 20.51 12.89
CA SER A 172 2.79 20.30 11.64
C SER A 172 3.16 18.81 11.45
N GLY A 173 2.39 18.12 10.61
CA GLY A 173 2.60 16.76 10.15
C GLY A 173 1.37 16.35 9.38
N SER A 174 1.54 15.98 8.11
CA SER A 174 0.50 15.82 7.08
C SER A 174 -0.53 14.73 7.39
N SER A 175 -1.42 14.98 8.34
CA SER A 175 -2.77 14.46 8.27
C SER A 175 -3.44 15.16 7.09
N ALA A 176 -4.17 14.40 6.26
CA ALA A 176 -5.05 14.97 5.26
C ALA A 176 -6.14 15.78 5.98
N ASP A 177 -5.79 17.03 6.33
CA ASP A 177 -6.74 18.06 6.71
C ASP A 177 -7.76 18.11 5.58
N SER A 178 -9.03 17.90 5.90
CA SER A 178 -10.13 17.76 4.97
C SER A 178 -10.48 19.12 4.33
N THR A 179 -9.50 19.77 3.73
CA THR A 179 -9.72 20.87 2.81
C THR A 179 -10.42 20.29 1.60
N MET A 180 -11.74 20.43 1.56
CA MET A 180 -12.55 20.07 0.41
C MET A 180 -12.04 20.80 -0.83
N ASP A 181 -11.41 20.07 -1.74
CA ASP A 181 -10.77 20.63 -2.93
C ASP A 181 -11.83 21.08 -3.94
N ARG A 182 -11.82 22.37 -4.26
CA ARG A 182 -12.72 22.95 -5.27
C ARG A 182 -12.08 22.89 -6.65
N ILE A 183 -12.69 22.15 -7.56
CA ILE A 183 -12.16 21.92 -8.91
C ILE A 183 -13.16 22.44 -9.94
N LYS A 184 -12.70 23.33 -10.83
CA LYS A 184 -13.48 23.82 -11.96
C LYS A 184 -13.16 23.01 -13.20
N VAL A 185 -14.16 22.31 -13.73
CA VAL A 185 -14.00 21.44 -14.91
C VAL A 185 -14.77 22.05 -16.07
N PRO A 186 -14.14 22.30 -17.24
CA PRO A 186 -14.83 22.85 -18.40
C PRO A 186 -16.03 22.00 -18.84
N SER A 187 -17.13 22.64 -19.23
CA SER A 187 -18.32 21.94 -19.72
C SER A 187 -18.00 20.99 -20.90
N LYS A 188 -18.62 19.80 -20.90
CA LYS A 188 -18.45 18.72 -21.88
C LYS A 188 -17.04 18.13 -21.97
N SER A 189 -16.15 18.45 -21.03
CA SER A 189 -14.82 17.84 -20.96
C SER A 189 -14.83 16.58 -20.10
N LYS A 190 -13.84 15.72 -20.33
CA LYS A 190 -13.55 14.55 -19.50
C LYS A 190 -12.71 14.96 -18.29
N TYR A 191 -12.95 14.33 -17.15
CA TYR A 191 -12.15 14.51 -15.95
C TYR A 191 -12.11 13.22 -15.12
N PHE A 192 -11.30 13.19 -14.08
CA PHE A 192 -11.29 12.10 -13.12
C PHE A 192 -10.96 12.59 -11.71
N LEU A 193 -11.51 11.90 -10.71
CA LEU A 193 -11.17 12.10 -9.31
C LEU A 193 -10.35 10.91 -8.82
N GLN A 194 -9.32 11.18 -8.02
CA GLN A 194 -8.44 10.17 -7.48
C GLN A 194 -8.76 9.93 -6.00
N CYS A 195 -8.76 8.67 -5.59
CA CYS A 195 -8.84 8.29 -4.19
C CYS A 195 -7.55 7.60 -3.78
N PRO A 196 -6.88 8.08 -2.71
CA PRO A 196 -5.71 7.39 -2.15
C PRO A 196 -6.06 5.96 -1.73
N VAL A 197 -5.28 4.98 -2.16
CA VAL A 197 -5.44 3.58 -1.74
C VAL A 197 -4.45 3.30 -0.62
N THR A 198 -4.95 3.17 0.60
CA THR A 198 -4.16 2.92 1.81
C THR A 198 -4.14 1.46 2.24
N SER A 199 -5.16 0.66 1.85
CA SER A 199 -5.25 -0.77 2.17
C SER A 199 -5.82 -1.55 0.98
N HIS A 200 -5.14 -2.62 0.59
CA HIS A 200 -5.62 -3.54 -0.45
C HIS A 200 -6.65 -4.55 0.08
N HIS A 201 -6.90 -4.56 1.40
CA HIS A 201 -7.94 -5.38 2.03
C HIS A 201 -9.27 -4.61 2.17
N ALA A 202 -9.25 -3.29 1.95
CA ALA A 202 -10.41 -2.43 2.06
C ALA A 202 -11.24 -2.39 0.76
N GLN A 203 -12.53 -2.13 0.91
CA GLN A 203 -13.43 -1.78 -0.20
C GLN A 203 -13.54 -0.26 -0.31
N TYR A 204 -13.58 0.25 -1.53
CA TYR A 204 -13.61 1.69 -1.81
C TYR A 204 -14.89 2.06 -2.53
N ASN A 205 -15.54 3.14 -2.07
CA ASN A 205 -16.76 3.66 -2.66
C ASN A 205 -16.67 5.17 -2.88
N TRP A 206 -17.15 5.62 -4.03
CA TRP A 206 -17.41 7.01 -4.31
C TRP A 206 -18.86 7.35 -3.98
N HIS A 207 -19.05 8.49 -3.34
CA HIS A 207 -20.36 9.06 -3.10
C HIS A 207 -20.39 10.44 -3.74
N HIS A 208 -21.46 10.69 -4.49
CA HIS A 208 -21.75 11.98 -5.08
C HIS A 208 -23.09 12.46 -4.52
N ASP A 209 -23.04 13.52 -3.70
CA ASP A 209 -24.17 14.06 -2.97
C ASP A 209 -25.04 12.96 -2.29
N ASN A 210 -26.30 12.80 -2.71
CA ASN A 210 -27.24 11.81 -2.16
C ASN A 210 -27.51 10.63 -3.12
N GLU A 211 -26.67 10.48 -4.14
CA GLU A 211 -26.80 9.37 -5.09
C GLU A 211 -26.32 8.04 -4.48
N LYS A 212 -26.63 6.96 -5.20
CA LYS A 212 -26.17 5.63 -4.79
C LYS A 212 -24.64 5.56 -4.87
N PRO A 213 -23.97 4.93 -3.88
CA PRO A 213 -22.52 4.78 -3.93
C PRO A 213 -22.06 3.98 -5.15
N VAL A 214 -20.95 4.40 -5.74
CA VAL A 214 -20.29 3.70 -6.85
C VAL A 214 -19.06 2.99 -6.33
N SER A 215 -19.03 1.66 -6.44
CA SER A 215 -17.89 0.88 -6.01
C SER A 215 -16.68 1.09 -6.93
N CYS A 216 -15.52 1.23 -6.32
CA CYS A 216 -14.26 1.47 -7.00
C CYS A 216 -13.41 0.21 -6.98
N SER A 217 -13.11 -0.35 -8.16
CA SER A 217 -12.16 -1.47 -8.25
C SER A 217 -10.73 -0.93 -8.18
N VAL A 218 -10.01 -1.25 -7.11
CA VAL A 218 -8.58 -0.97 -6.98
C VAL A 218 -7.83 -1.87 -7.97
N ARG A 219 -7.54 -1.34 -9.17
CA ARG A 219 -6.66 -1.97 -10.15
C ARG A 219 -5.42 -1.08 -10.30
N ASP A 220 -4.25 -1.70 -10.42
CA ASP A 220 -2.97 -1.00 -10.59
C ASP A 220 -2.72 0.08 -9.51
N GLN A 221 -3.12 -0.19 -8.26
CA GLN A 221 -2.98 0.71 -7.10
C GLN A 221 -3.73 2.05 -7.24
N GLN A 222 -4.74 2.12 -8.12
CA GLN A 222 -5.50 3.34 -8.35
C GLN A 222 -7.01 3.10 -8.14
N CYS A 223 -7.64 4.02 -7.41
CA CYS A 223 -9.08 4.14 -7.34
C CYS A 223 -9.50 5.47 -7.97
N LEU A 224 -10.08 5.40 -9.17
CA LEU A 224 -10.45 6.57 -9.97
C LEU A 224 -11.95 6.60 -10.23
N LEU A 225 -12.57 7.77 -10.10
CA LEU A 225 -13.90 8.04 -10.61
C LEU A 225 -13.78 8.83 -11.92
N LEU A 226 -14.21 8.23 -13.02
CA LEU A 226 -14.18 8.87 -14.33
C LEU A 226 -15.44 9.72 -14.54
N ILE A 227 -15.24 10.90 -15.09
CA ILE A 227 -16.30 11.84 -15.50
C ILE A 227 -16.19 11.98 -17.00
N ASP A 228 -17.09 11.31 -17.73
CA ASP A 228 -17.03 11.24 -19.19
C ASP A 228 -17.39 12.56 -19.89
N SER A 229 -18.29 13.35 -19.28
CA SER A 229 -18.69 14.64 -19.81
C SER A 229 -19.21 15.53 -18.68
N MET A 230 -18.47 16.59 -18.37
CA MET A 230 -18.88 17.54 -17.33
C MET A 230 -20.17 18.29 -17.71
N GLY A 231 -21.22 18.11 -16.91
CA GLY A 231 -22.50 18.77 -17.04
C GLY A 231 -23.09 19.20 -15.68
N PRO A 232 -24.34 19.72 -15.67
CA PRO A 232 -25.00 20.15 -14.44
C PRO A 232 -25.19 19.02 -13.42
N GLU A 233 -25.38 17.78 -13.88
CA GLU A 233 -25.54 16.61 -13.01
C GLU A 233 -24.24 16.26 -12.28
N GLN A 234 -23.06 16.56 -12.84
CA GLN A 234 -21.76 16.24 -12.25
C GLN A 234 -21.25 17.35 -11.30
N VAL A 235 -22.02 18.43 -11.12
CA VAL A 235 -21.72 19.48 -10.15
C VAL A 235 -22.15 18.99 -8.77
N GLY A 236 -21.27 19.08 -7.78
CA GLY A 236 -21.61 18.60 -6.45
C GLY A 236 -20.41 18.24 -5.60
N SER A 237 -20.70 17.64 -4.46
CA SER A 237 -19.68 17.15 -3.53
C SER A 237 -19.43 15.67 -3.76
N TYR A 238 -18.17 15.33 -3.99
CA TYR A 238 -17.71 13.96 -4.13
C TYR A 238 -16.88 13.59 -2.90
N LYS A 239 -17.13 12.43 -2.32
CA LYS A 239 -16.29 11.86 -1.27
C LYS A 239 -15.90 10.43 -1.65
N CYS A 240 -14.64 10.08 -1.42
CA CYS A 240 -14.19 8.71 -1.44
C CYS A 240 -14.08 8.18 -0.01
N GLU A 241 -14.67 7.02 0.23
CA GLU A 241 -14.67 6.34 1.53
C GLU A 241 -14.14 4.91 1.37
N SER A 242 -13.28 4.50 2.29
CA SER A 242 -12.83 3.11 2.44
C SER A 242 -13.57 2.43 3.58
N GLU A 243 -13.90 1.14 3.42
CA GLU A 243 -14.42 0.27 4.47
C GLU A 243 -13.58 -1.01 4.59
N GLU A 244 -13.07 -1.28 5.79
CA GLU A 244 -12.35 -2.50 6.12
C GLU A 244 -12.78 -3.00 7.50
N MET A 245 -13.28 -4.24 7.58
CA MET A 245 -13.73 -4.85 8.85
C MET A 245 -14.68 -3.92 9.65
N GLY A 246 -15.60 -3.25 8.95
CA GLY A 246 -16.57 -2.30 9.53
C GLY A 246 -16.01 -0.94 9.94
N TYR A 247 -14.70 -0.71 9.83
CA TYR A 247 -14.12 0.63 10.00
C TYR A 247 -14.23 1.41 8.70
N ARG A 248 -14.81 2.62 8.76
CA ARG A 248 -14.98 3.53 7.62
C ARG A 248 -14.14 4.78 7.77
N LYS A 249 -13.49 5.20 6.68
CA LYS A 249 -12.67 6.41 6.64
C LYS A 249 -12.87 7.15 5.32
N VAL A 250 -13.13 8.45 5.41
CA VAL A 250 -13.12 9.34 4.24
C VAL A 250 -11.67 9.68 3.90
N LEU A 251 -11.28 9.44 2.65
CA LEU A 251 -9.90 9.55 2.19
C LEU A 251 -9.66 10.77 1.30
N ALA A 252 -10.70 11.21 0.60
CA ALA A 252 -10.66 12.40 -0.25
C ALA A 252 -12.04 13.04 -0.35
N GLN A 253 -12.08 14.37 -0.45
CA GLN A 253 -13.31 15.12 -0.65
C GLN A 253 -13.10 16.24 -1.67
N TYR A 254 -13.95 16.27 -2.69
CA TYR A 254 -13.89 17.22 -3.79
C TYR A 254 -15.23 17.95 -3.93
N ARG A 255 -15.19 19.17 -4.46
CA ARG A 255 -16.36 19.88 -4.94
C ARG A 255 -16.15 20.30 -6.38
N LEU A 256 -16.94 19.71 -7.28
CA LEU A 256 -16.87 20.03 -8.70
C LEU A 256 -17.78 21.20 -9.04
N GLU A 257 -17.25 22.11 -9.83
CA GLU A 257 -17.94 23.28 -10.36
C GLU A 257 -17.80 23.31 -11.88
N MET A 258 -18.83 23.77 -12.58
CA MET A 258 -18.71 24.01 -14.01
C MET A 258 -17.73 25.16 -14.26
N GLY A 259 -16.63 24.85 -14.94
CA GLY A 259 -15.78 25.85 -15.56
C GLY A 259 -16.49 26.43 -16.78
N SER A 260 -16.42 27.76 -16.94
CA SER A 260 -16.80 28.37 -18.21
C SER A 260 -15.94 27.73 -19.29
N GLY A 261 -16.56 26.94 -20.16
CA GLY A 261 -15.92 26.61 -21.43
C GLY A 261 -15.57 27.95 -22.04
N SER A 262 -14.30 28.16 -22.37
CA SER A 262 -13.96 29.18 -23.35
C SER A 262 -14.65 28.74 -24.63
N GLY A 263 -15.93 29.09 -24.77
CA GLY A 263 -16.52 29.29 -26.07
C GLY A 263 -15.52 30.15 -26.80
N ILE A 264 -15.08 29.67 -27.95
CA ILE A 264 -14.22 30.38 -28.88
C ILE A 264 -14.82 31.78 -28.98
N ARG A 265 -14.27 32.73 -28.22
CA ARG A 265 -14.48 34.14 -28.50
C ARG A 265 -13.74 34.28 -29.81
N SER A 266 -14.51 34.36 -30.89
CA SER A 266 -14.05 34.87 -32.17
C SER A 266 -13.50 36.26 -31.91
N SER A 267 -12.23 36.33 -31.48
CA SER A 267 -11.46 37.55 -31.50
C SER A 267 -11.30 37.89 -32.97
N SER A 268 -11.96 38.97 -33.37
CA SER A 268 -11.73 39.68 -34.63
C SER A 268 -10.23 39.73 -34.95
N PRO A 269 -9.82 39.61 -36.21
CA PRO A 269 -8.43 39.40 -36.58
C PRO A 269 -7.65 40.69 -36.32
N LEU A 270 -6.98 40.77 -35.17
CA LEU A 270 -5.91 41.75 -34.99
C LEU A 270 -4.68 41.20 -35.71
N VAL A 271 -4.41 41.85 -36.84
CA VAL A 271 -3.25 41.70 -37.71
C VAL A 271 -1.99 41.36 -36.90
N LEU A 272 -1.52 40.12 -37.06
CA LEU A 272 -0.27 39.66 -36.50
C LEU A 272 0.87 40.27 -37.33
N VAL A 273 1.47 41.35 -36.86
CA VAL A 273 2.73 41.85 -37.42
C VAL A 273 3.83 40.93 -36.90
N CYS A 274 4.27 40.00 -37.76
CA CYS A 274 5.45 39.18 -37.54
C CYS A 274 6.70 40.06 -37.50
N LEU A 275 7.17 40.44 -36.32
CA LEU A 275 8.55 40.86 -36.12
C LEU A 275 9.39 39.61 -35.84
N VAL A 276 10.00 39.09 -36.89
CA VAL A 276 11.04 38.07 -36.81
C VAL A 276 12.28 38.73 -36.21
N VAL A 277 12.52 38.51 -34.92
CA VAL A 277 13.82 38.80 -34.30
C VAL A 277 14.53 37.46 -34.08
N THR A 278 15.39 37.11 -35.03
CA THR A 278 16.35 36.02 -34.90
C THR A 278 17.37 36.36 -33.83
N LEU A 279 17.29 35.72 -32.66
CA LEU A 279 18.39 35.67 -31.70
C LEU A 279 18.91 34.23 -31.60
N ILE A 280 19.92 33.98 -32.43
CA ILE A 280 20.84 32.85 -32.32
C ILE A 280 21.70 33.07 -31.07
N LYS A 281 21.58 32.21 -30.05
CA LYS A 281 22.66 31.80 -29.11
C LYS A 281 22.29 30.43 -28.54
N SER A 282 22.79 29.34 -29.13
CA SER A 282 24.02 28.64 -28.74
C SER A 282 24.02 28.05 -27.33
N VAL A 283 23.86 26.73 -27.28
CA VAL A 283 24.66 25.74 -26.50
C VAL A 283 24.84 26.00 -25.00
N SER A 284 24.36 25.06 -24.17
CA SER A 284 25.19 24.36 -23.16
C SER A 284 24.46 23.14 -22.59
N CYS A 285 25.09 21.99 -22.82
CA CYS A 285 24.90 20.73 -22.10
C CYS A 285 25.45 20.86 -20.67
N TRP A 286 25.00 19.97 -19.77
CA TRP A 286 25.63 19.38 -18.56
C TRP A 286 24.53 19.13 -17.52
N SER A 287 24.49 18.06 -16.75
CA SER A 287 25.20 16.78 -16.66
C SER A 287 24.32 15.87 -15.81
#